data_AF-A0A6V7FJP4-F1
#
_entry.id   AF-A0A6V7FJP4-F1
#
_cell.length_a   1.000
_cell.length_b   1.000
_cell.length_c   1.000
_cell.angle_alpha   90.00
_cell.angle_beta   90.00
_cell.angle_gamma   90.00
#
_symmetry.space_group_name_H-M   'P 1'
#
loop_
_entity.id
_entity.type
_entity.pdbx_description
1 polymer ?
#
loop_
_entity_poly.entity_id
_entity_poly.type
_entity_poly.pdbx_seq_one_letter_code
_entity_poly.pdbx_strand_id
1 'polypeptide(L)'
;MLLLGHESIEDVRTSALELQRMGPAARRLLSECIEHQGCTRIAISKTAQALEDLGFVFIRESGFLSVEKVHIRPSLAGEEALAYFEDELAKLG
;
A
#
# COMPACT_ATOMS: atom_id res chain seq x y z
N MET A 1 17.58 4.46 4.29
CA MET A 1 16.15 4.77 4.49
C MET A 1 15.93 5.08 5.96
N LEU A 2 15.19 6.16 6.28
CA LEU A 2 14.71 6.45 7.64
C LEU A 2 13.35 5.77 7.79
N LEU A 3 13.11 5.06 8.90
CA LEU A 3 11.86 4.36 9.18
C LEU A 3 11.07 5.12 10.25
N LEU A 4 9.84 5.44 9.92
CA LEU A 4 8.86 6.16 10.75
C LEU A 4 7.52 5.40 10.81
N GLY A 5 7.22 4.58 9.79
CA GLY A 5 6.09 3.66 9.73
C GLY A 5 6.39 2.27 10.29
N HIS A 6 7.66 1.95 10.52
CA HIS A 6 8.14 0.70 11.14
C HIS A 6 9.12 0.97 12.27
N GLU A 7 9.12 0.11 13.30
CA GLU A 7 9.99 0.25 14.47
C GLU A 7 11.43 -0.20 14.19
N SER A 8 11.62 -1.11 13.24
CA SER A 8 12.94 -1.66 12.89
C SER A 8 13.07 -2.05 11.41
N ILE A 9 14.31 -2.34 10.99
CA ILE A 9 14.60 -2.86 9.64
C ILE A 9 13.94 -4.23 9.41
N GLU A 10 13.86 -5.05 10.46
CA GLU A 10 13.26 -6.39 10.36
C GLU A 10 11.74 -6.32 10.20
N ASP A 11 11.10 -5.28 10.75
CA ASP A 11 9.67 -5.05 10.57
C ASP A 11 9.36 -4.62 9.13
N VAL A 12 10.10 -3.64 8.58
CA VAL A 12 9.90 -3.22 7.18
C VAL A 12 10.22 -4.35 6.20
N ARG A 13 11.22 -5.19 6.51
CA ARG A 13 11.52 -6.39 5.73
C ARG A 13 10.37 -7.39 5.74
N THR A 14 9.78 -7.63 6.91
CA THR A 14 8.62 -8.53 7.04
C THR A 14 7.43 -8.00 6.23
N SER A 15 7.14 -6.70 6.34
CA SER A 15 6.13 -6.02 5.53
C SER A 15 6.40 -6.13 4.03
N ALA A 16 7.65 -5.92 3.59
CA ALA A 16 8.05 -6.06 2.20
C ALA A 16 7.88 -7.50 1.68
N LEU A 17 8.11 -8.52 2.52
CA LEU A 17 7.85 -9.92 2.18
C LEU A 17 6.35 -10.20 2.04
N GLU A 18 5.51 -9.66 2.93
CA GLU A 18 4.06 -9.77 2.78
C GLU A 18 3.58 -9.10 1.48
N LEU A 19 4.08 -7.89 1.19
CA LEU A 19 3.80 -7.18 -0.06
C LEU A 19 4.31 -7.95 -1.30
N GLN A 20 5.43 -8.66 -1.19
CA GLN A 20 5.92 -9.57 -2.22
C GLN A 20 4.93 -10.71 -2.47
N ARG A 21 4.46 -11.38 -1.41
CA ARG A 21 3.53 -12.52 -1.44
C ARG A 21 2.16 -12.17 -2.02
N MET A 22 1.67 -10.94 -1.79
CA MET A 22 0.43 -10.43 -2.40
C MET A 22 0.51 -10.32 -3.93
N GLY A 23 1.72 -10.20 -4.48
CA GLY A 23 1.97 -10.18 -5.91
C GLY A 23 1.91 -8.80 -6.59
N PRO A 24 2.15 -8.76 -7.92
CA PRO A 24 2.38 -7.51 -8.64
C PRO A 24 1.19 -6.54 -8.64
N ALA A 25 -0.04 -7.05 -8.60
CA ALA A 25 -1.24 -6.21 -8.61
C ALA A 25 -1.36 -5.38 -7.33
N ALA A 26 -1.02 -5.95 -6.16
CA ALA A 26 -1.03 -5.23 -4.89
C ALA A 26 0.04 -4.13 -4.86
N ARG A 27 1.26 -4.46 -5.30
CA ARG A 27 2.34 -3.48 -5.42
C ARG A 27 2.00 -2.34 -6.37
N ARG A 28 1.40 -2.65 -7.53
CA ARG A 28 0.99 -1.62 -8.49
C ARG A 28 -0.08 -0.69 -7.92
N LEU A 29 -1.07 -1.23 -7.22
CA LEU A 29 -2.11 -0.42 -6.57
C LEU A 29 -1.52 0.47 -5.47
N LEU A 30 -0.63 -0.09 -4.63
CA LEU A 30 0.06 0.66 -3.59
C LEU A 30 0.95 1.76 -4.19
N SER A 31 1.74 1.46 -5.21
CA SER A 31 2.58 2.41 -5.94
C SER A 31 1.76 3.58 -6.51
N GLU A 32 0.62 3.30 -7.16
CA GLU A 32 -0.29 4.35 -7.65
C GLU A 32 -0.83 5.23 -6.51
N CYS A 33 -1.19 4.61 -5.36
CA CYS A 33 -1.63 5.36 -4.19
C CYS A 33 -0.53 6.27 -3.64
N ILE A 34 0.73 5.82 -3.64
CA ILE A 34 1.87 6.59 -3.16
C ILE A 34 2.16 7.77 -4.10
N GLU A 35 2.23 7.51 -5.41
CA GLU A 35 2.51 8.51 -6.43
C GLU A 35 1.49 9.65 -6.41
N HIS A 36 0.21 9.33 -6.22
CA HIS A 36 -0.88 10.31 -6.24
C HIS A 36 -1.34 10.76 -4.85
N GLN A 37 -0.68 10.31 -3.77
CA GLN A 37 -1.09 10.56 -2.38
C GLN A 37 -2.55 10.15 -2.12
N GLY A 38 -2.96 9.08 -2.79
CA GLY A 38 -4.26 8.45 -2.75
C GLY A 38 -4.91 8.32 -4.12
N CYS A 39 -5.85 7.38 -4.24
CA CYS A 39 -6.67 7.19 -5.42
C CYS A 39 -8.16 7.13 -5.08
N THR A 40 -9.01 7.47 -6.05
CA THR A 40 -10.47 7.34 -5.93
C THR A 40 -10.96 6.25 -6.85
N ARG A 41 -11.82 5.37 -6.32
CA ARG A 41 -12.42 4.23 -7.02
C ARG A 41 -13.93 4.23 -6.84
N ILE A 42 -14.62 3.50 -7.72
CA ILE A 42 -16.08 3.29 -7.66
C ILE A 42 -16.49 2.18 -6.69
N ALA A 43 -15.56 1.30 -6.31
CA ALA A 43 -15.79 0.18 -5.39
C ALA A 43 -14.46 -0.29 -4.77
N ILE A 44 -14.55 -0.94 -3.60
CA ILE A 44 -13.42 -1.60 -2.95
C ILE A 44 -13.09 -2.89 -3.72
N SER A 45 -11.84 -3.02 -4.18
CA SER A 45 -11.36 -4.28 -4.76
C SER A 45 -10.85 -5.22 -3.68
N LYS A 46 -10.84 -6.54 -3.94
CA LYS A 46 -10.22 -7.51 -3.02
C LYS A 46 -8.76 -7.19 -2.70
N THR A 47 -8.02 -6.69 -3.70
CA THR A 47 -6.62 -6.27 -3.52
C THR A 47 -6.50 -5.06 -2.60
N ALA A 48 -7.39 -4.08 -2.76
CA ALA A 48 -7.43 -2.91 -1.87
C ALA A 48 -7.74 -3.32 -0.43
N GLN A 49 -8.74 -4.19 -0.24
CA GLN A 49 -9.09 -4.70 1.09
C GLN A 49 -7.90 -5.45 1.73
N ALA A 50 -7.24 -6.34 0.98
CA ALA A 50 -6.09 -7.06 1.49
C ALA A 50 -4.90 -6.15 1.85
N LEU A 51 -4.71 -5.03 1.14
CA LEU A 51 -3.71 -4.02 1.50
C LEU A 51 -4.09 -3.29 2.79
N GLU A 52 -5.37 -2.99 2.99
CA GLU A 52 -5.88 -2.35 4.21
C GLU A 52 -5.76 -3.29 5.42
N ASP A 53 -6.11 -4.57 5.25
CA ASP A 53 -6.02 -5.58 6.31
C ASP A 53 -4.57 -5.75 6.83
N LEU A 54 -3.57 -5.51 5.97
CA LEU A 54 -2.14 -5.49 6.32
C LEU A 54 -1.62 -4.11 6.74
N GLY A 55 -2.48 -3.08 6.74
CA GLY A 55 -2.12 -1.72 7.16
C GLY A 55 -1.30 -0.94 6.14
N PHE A 56 -1.25 -1.35 4.87
CA PHE A 56 -0.51 -0.64 3.81
C PHE A 56 -1.28 0.51 3.18
N VAL A 57 -2.61 0.49 3.26
CA VAL A 57 -3.48 1.59 2.82
C VAL A 57 -4.59 1.83 3.83
N PHE A 58 -5.19 3.01 3.77
CA PHE A 58 -6.42 3.34 4.47
C PHE A 58 -7.54 3.52 3.45
N ILE A 59 -8.67 2.85 3.67
CA ILE A 59 -9.85 2.99 2.83
C ILE A 59 -10.90 3.84 3.57
N ARG A 60 -11.48 4.80 2.85
CA ARG A 60 -12.63 5.58 3.32
C ARG A 60 -13.70 5.60 2.25
N GLU A 61 -14.88 5.14 2.60
CA GLU A 61 -16.06 5.29 1.78
C GLU A 61 -16.66 6.69 2.01
N SER A 62 -17.08 7.34 0.94
CA SER A 62 -17.80 8.60 1.00
C SER A 62 -18.93 8.59 -0.02
N GLY A 63 -20.08 9.12 0.37
CA GLY A 63 -21.23 9.21 -0.51
C GLY A 63 -22.36 9.95 0.18
N PHE A 64 -22.92 10.96 -0.52
CA PHE A 64 -24.21 11.51 -0.19
C PHE A 64 -25.08 11.43 -1.44
N LEU A 65 -26.15 10.65 -1.36
CA LEU A 65 -27.29 10.59 -2.28
C LEU A 65 -27.09 10.22 -3.77
N SER A 66 -25.89 10.04 -4.34
CA SER A 66 -25.83 9.58 -5.75
C SER A 66 -24.59 8.86 -6.29
N VAL A 67 -23.41 8.94 -5.67
CA VAL A 67 -22.25 8.12 -6.09
C VAL A 67 -21.41 7.77 -4.87
N GLU A 68 -21.40 6.50 -4.50
CA GLU A 68 -20.43 5.96 -3.54
C GLU A 68 -19.04 6.02 -4.17
N LYS A 69 -18.12 6.70 -3.48
CA LYS A 69 -16.72 6.80 -3.86
C LYS A 69 -15.87 6.21 -2.74
N VAL A 70 -14.91 5.41 -3.14
CA VAL A 70 -13.91 4.82 -2.27
C VAL A 70 -12.63 5.61 -2.42
N HIS A 71 -12.16 6.20 -1.33
CA HIS A 71 -10.87 6.86 -1.25
C HIS A 71 -9.87 5.92 -0.60
N ILE A 72 -8.80 5.60 -1.33
CA ILE A 72 -7.71 4.76 -0.85
C ILE A 72 -6.49 5.65 -0.69
N ARG A 73 -5.88 5.68 0.49
CA ARG A 73 -4.65 6.44 0.75
C ARG A 73 -3.53 5.52 1.21
N PRO A 74 -2.28 5.77 0.81
CA PRO A 74 -1.15 5.00 1.34
C PRO A 74 -1.02 5.23 2.86
N SER A 75 -0.50 4.24 3.56
CA SER A 75 0.07 4.44 4.89
C SER A 75 1.58 4.61 4.77
N LEU A 76 2.19 5.23 5.78
CA LEU A 76 3.65 5.36 5.85
C LEU A 76 4.35 3.99 5.90
N ALA A 77 3.74 3.00 6.56
CA ALA A 77 4.22 1.62 6.53
C ALA A 77 4.14 1.03 5.11
N GLY A 78 3.07 1.28 4.35
CA GLY A 78 2.98 0.88 2.94
C GLY A 78 4.07 1.50 2.07
N GLU A 79 4.32 2.79 2.24
CA GLU A 79 5.40 3.52 1.54
C GLU A 79 6.76 2.90 1.79
N GLU A 80 7.11 2.70 3.06
CA GLU A 80 8.41 2.14 3.46
C GLU A 80 8.58 0.69 3.00
N ALA A 81 7.52 -0.13 3.10
CA ALA A 81 7.56 -1.52 2.67
C ALA A 81 7.78 -1.64 1.16
N LEU A 82 7.13 -0.79 0.36
CA LEU A 82 7.34 -0.77 -1.09
C LEU A 82 8.74 -0.28 -1.44
N ALA A 83 9.21 0.80 -0.82
CA ALA A 83 10.56 1.34 -1.04
C ALA A 83 11.63 0.30 -0.69
N TYR A 84 11.51 -0.39 0.44
CA TYR A 84 12.42 -1.47 0.83
C TYR A 84 12.40 -2.62 -0.19
N PHE A 85 11.22 -3.03 -0.64
CA PHE A 85 11.09 -4.09 -1.64
C PHE A 85 11.78 -3.74 -2.97
N GLU A 86 11.62 -2.50 -3.44
CA GLU A 86 12.23 -2.01 -4.67
C GLU A 86 13.76 -1.91 -4.57
N ASP A 87 14.27 -1.42 -3.43
CA ASP A 87 15.71 -1.36 -3.14
C ASP A 87 16.34 -2.77 -3.09
N GLU A 88 15.65 -3.76 -2.49
CA GLU A 88 16.14 -5.15 -2.45
C GLU A 88 16.13 -5.81 -3.83
N LEU A 89 15.09 -5.57 -4.64
CA LEU A 89 15.06 -6.05 -6.03
C LEU A 89 16.21 -5.48 -6.86
N ALA A 90 16.52 -4.20 -6.70
CA ALA A 90 17.60 -3.54 -7.42
C ALA A 90 18.98 -4.15 -7.12
N LYS A 91 19.16 -4.81 -5.97
CA LYS A 91 20.41 -5.51 -5.58
C LYS A 91 20.55 -6.90 -6.20
N LEU A 92 19.47 -7.47 -6.74
CA LEU A 92 19.44 -8.81 -7.32
C LEU A 92 19.64 -8.83 -8.84
N GLY A 93 19.67 -7.65 -9.48
CA GLY A 93 19.99 -7.45 -10.90
C GLY A 93 21.41 -6.93 -11.10
#